data_AF-A0A2T2YMQ8-F1
#
_entry.id   AF-A0A2T2YMQ8-F1
#
_cell.length_a   1.000
_cell.length_b   1.000
_cell.length_c   1.000
_cell.angle_alpha   90.00
_cell.angle_beta   90.00
_cell.angle_gamma   90.00
#
_symmetry.space_group_name_H-M   'P 1'
#
loop_
_entity.id
_entity.type
_entity.pdbx_description
1 polymer ?
#
loop_
_entity_poly.entity_id
_entity_poly.type
_entity_poly.pdbx_seq_one_letter_code
_entity_poly.pdbx_strand_id
1 'polypeptide(L)'
;MTIQESKQFFEDKGYLVGDVVQMYRTEDDKLLFARMRFLHLIFENGIQNNYNDQYLEKLCLHLDTMCRLVFNYNLLQTCEQKSYSAINHLVFFALQKDLHEILLNLRFQELIFSELEEYEICANISFAQKCVLNEIARKAE
;
A
#
# COMPACT_ATOMS: atom_id res chain seq x y z
N MET A 1 16.39 0.54 -6.66
CA MET A 1 15.46 0.31 -7.79
C MET A 1 14.76 1.62 -8.07
N THR A 2 14.78 2.11 -9.30
CA THR A 2 14.16 3.39 -9.69
C THR A 2 12.68 3.20 -10.01
N ILE A 3 11.89 4.28 -10.00
CA ILE A 3 10.46 4.27 -10.36
C ILE A 3 10.23 3.75 -11.79
N GLN A 4 11.15 4.03 -12.71
CA GLN A 4 11.09 3.53 -14.09
C GLN A 4 11.38 2.02 -14.16
N GLU A 5 12.32 1.52 -13.36
CA GLU A 5 12.55 0.08 -13.22
C GLU A 5 11.31 -0.60 -12.62
N SER A 6 10.72 -0.05 -11.56
CA SER A 6 9.47 -0.56 -10.97
C SER A 6 8.32 -0.58 -12.00
N LYS A 7 8.18 0.46 -12.83
CA LYS A 7 7.20 0.51 -13.94
C LYS A 7 7.41 -0.60 -14.98
N GLN A 8 8.65 -0.82 -15.40
CA GLN A 8 8.98 -1.92 -16.32
C GLN A 8 8.70 -3.28 -15.69
N PHE A 9 8.98 -3.45 -14.39
CA PHE A 9 8.62 -4.65 -13.64
C PHE A 9 7.10 -4.88 -13.55
N PHE A 10 6.28 -3.83 -13.53
CA PHE A 10 4.80 -3.94 -13.53
C PHE A 10 4.21 -4.36 -14.87
N GLU A 11 4.90 -4.11 -15.98
CA GLU A 11 4.45 -4.51 -17.32
C GLU A 11 4.79 -5.98 -17.64
N ASP A 12 5.75 -6.58 -16.92
CA ASP A 12 6.12 -7.98 -17.04
C ASP A 12 5.30 -8.88 -16.08
N LYS A 13 4.14 -9.33 -16.57
CA LYS A 13 3.26 -10.26 -15.85
C LYS A 13 3.95 -11.58 -15.49
N GLY A 14 4.98 -12.01 -16.23
CA GLY A 14 5.68 -13.27 -15.97
C GLY A 14 6.49 -13.24 -14.67
N TYR A 15 7.14 -12.11 -14.39
CA TYR A 15 7.90 -11.90 -13.16
C TYR A 15 6.99 -11.76 -11.92
N LEU A 16 5.86 -11.06 -12.07
CA LEU A 16 4.91 -10.80 -10.99
C LEU A 16 4.22 -12.08 -10.51
N VAL A 17 3.81 -12.95 -11.45
CA VAL A 17 3.13 -14.23 -11.18
C VAL A 17 4.12 -15.35 -10.80
N GLY A 18 5.36 -15.27 -11.28
CA GLY A 18 6.41 -16.27 -11.02
C GLY A 18 7.02 -16.15 -9.63
N ASP A 19 7.88 -15.16 -9.40
CA ASP A 19 8.75 -15.15 -8.22
C ASP A 19 8.06 -14.52 -7.00
N VAL A 20 7.34 -13.42 -7.19
CA VAL A 20 6.78 -12.66 -6.07
C VAL A 20 5.57 -13.36 -5.45
N VAL A 21 4.62 -13.86 -6.27
CA VAL A 21 3.47 -14.61 -5.75
C VAL A 21 3.93 -15.90 -5.04
N GLN A 22 4.96 -16.57 -5.55
CA GLN A 22 5.51 -17.76 -4.88
C GLN A 22 6.14 -17.43 -3.54
N MET A 23 6.88 -16.31 -3.43
CA MET A 23 7.35 -15.84 -2.12
C MET A 23 6.20 -15.70 -1.13
N TYR A 24 5.11 -15.02 -1.51
CA TYR A 24 3.94 -14.87 -0.63
C TYR A 24 3.24 -16.19 -0.27
N ARG A 25 3.29 -17.21 -1.13
CA ARG A 25 2.76 -18.55 -0.84
C ARG A 25 3.60 -19.30 0.19
N THR A 26 4.90 -19.02 0.25
CA THR A 26 5.82 -19.65 1.19
C THR A 26 5.91 -18.94 2.55
N GLU A 27 5.34 -17.73 2.67
CA GLU A 27 5.30 -16.99 3.93
C GLU A 27 4.21 -17.53 4.87
N ASP A 28 4.57 -17.82 6.12
CA ASP A 28 3.64 -18.27 7.17
C ASP A 28 2.55 -17.21 7.46
N ASP A 29 2.93 -15.92 7.41
CA ASP A 29 2.02 -14.78 7.58
C ASP A 29 2.18 -13.78 6.42
N LYS A 30 1.54 -14.12 5.30
CA LYS A 30 1.52 -13.30 4.09
C LYS A 30 1.00 -11.87 4.30
N LEU A 31 0.09 -11.65 5.26
CA LEU A 31 -0.48 -10.33 5.55
C LEU A 31 0.53 -9.45 6.29
N LEU A 32 1.21 -10.02 7.30
CA LEU A 32 2.32 -9.36 7.97
C LEU A 32 3.45 -9.05 6.98
N PHE A 33 3.79 -10.01 6.12
CA PHE A 33 4.80 -9.81 5.08
C PHE A 33 4.44 -8.65 4.15
N ALA A 34 3.20 -8.62 3.64
CA ALA A 34 2.71 -7.53 2.79
C ALA A 34 2.81 -6.17 3.49
N ARG A 35 2.38 -6.08 4.75
CA ARG A 35 2.48 -4.85 5.55
C ARG A 35 3.92 -4.39 5.71
N MET A 36 4.82 -5.30 6.10
CA MET A 36 6.23 -4.97 6.32
C MET A 36 6.90 -4.51 5.02
N ARG A 37 6.61 -5.18 3.90
CA ARG A 37 7.09 -4.79 2.56
C ARG A 37 6.61 -3.39 2.17
N PHE A 38 5.33 -3.10 2.40
CA PHE A 38 4.74 -1.78 2.12
C PHE A 38 5.44 -0.68 2.92
N LEU A 39 5.55 -0.86 4.25
CA LEU A 39 6.19 0.12 5.14
C LEU A 39 7.66 0.33 4.78
N HIS A 40 8.39 -0.76 4.49
CA HIS A 40 9.80 -0.70 4.16
C HIS A 40 10.04 0.12 2.89
N LEU A 41 9.26 -0.08 1.83
CA LEU A 41 9.46 0.64 0.57
C LEU A 41 9.29 2.15 0.75
N ILE A 42 8.23 2.59 1.45
CA ILE A 42 7.97 4.01 1.68
C ILE A 42 9.06 4.62 2.56
N PHE A 43 9.50 3.89 3.60
CA PHE A 43 10.57 4.35 4.48
C PHE A 43 11.91 4.48 3.74
N GLU A 44 12.30 3.44 2.99
CA GLU A 44 13.52 3.44 2.18
C GLU A 44 13.53 4.59 1.19
N ASN A 45 12.42 4.80 0.47
CA ASN A 45 12.27 5.91 -0.46
C ASN A 45 12.38 7.28 0.25
N GLY A 46 11.79 7.41 1.44
CA GLY A 46 11.90 8.63 2.25
C GLY A 46 13.34 8.94 2.65
N ILE A 47 14.10 7.92 3.10
CA ILE A 47 15.52 8.05 3.43
C ILE A 47 16.35 8.43 2.21
N GLN A 48 16.16 7.74 1.08
CA GLN A 48 16.90 8.01 -0.17
C GLN A 48 16.68 9.45 -0.68
N ASN A 49 15.49 10.00 -0.46
CA ASN A 49 15.13 11.36 -0.86
C ASN A 49 15.37 12.41 0.24
N ASN A 50 16.08 12.08 1.32
CA ASN A 50 16.38 12.97 2.45
C ASN A 50 15.13 13.67 3.01
N TYR A 51 14.07 12.91 3.25
CA TYR A 51 12.86 13.45 3.87
C TYR A 51 13.18 13.95 5.28
N ASN A 52 12.41 14.94 5.73
CA ASN A 52 12.48 15.36 7.12
C ASN A 52 12.05 14.20 8.04
N ASP A 53 12.83 13.91 9.09
CA ASP A 53 12.59 12.79 10.00
C ASP A 53 11.19 12.83 10.64
N GLN A 54 10.73 14.00 11.09
CA GLN A 54 9.40 14.14 11.71
C GLN A 54 8.26 13.88 10.72
N TYR A 55 8.47 14.26 9.45
CA TYR A 55 7.51 13.92 8.40
C TYR A 55 7.48 12.42 8.17
N LEU A 56 8.65 11.78 8.06
CA LEU A 56 8.77 10.35 7.81
C LEU A 56 8.17 9.52 8.94
N GLU A 57 8.42 9.89 10.21
CA GLU A 57 7.83 9.26 11.38
C GLU A 57 6.29 9.30 11.35
N LYS A 58 5.72 10.49 11.09
CA LYS A 58 4.26 10.66 11.00
C LYS A 58 3.68 9.91 9.81
N LEU A 59 4.35 9.93 8.67
CA LEU A 59 3.94 9.19 7.48
C LEU A 59 3.89 7.69 7.79
N CYS A 60 4.94 7.14 8.39
CA CYS A 60 5.02 5.74 8.78
C CYS A 60 3.93 5.35 9.78
N LEU A 61 3.61 6.20 10.76
CA LEU A 61 2.55 5.93 11.74
C LEU A 61 1.17 5.87 11.08
N HIS A 62 0.85 6.83 10.21
CA HIS A 62 -0.39 6.80 9.45
C HIS A 62 -0.45 5.62 8.49
N LEU A 63 0.67 5.28 7.87
CA LEU A 63 0.78 4.17 6.93
C LEU A 63 0.63 2.81 7.62
N ASP A 64 1.23 2.59 8.79
CA ASP A 64 1.06 1.35 9.56
C ASP A 64 -0.41 1.17 9.96
N THR A 65 -1.06 2.25 10.38
CA THR A 65 -2.48 2.23 10.72
C THR A 65 -3.34 1.83 9.52
N MET A 66 -3.08 2.42 8.34
CA MET A 66 -3.78 2.05 7.10
C MET A 66 -3.52 0.60 6.70
N CYS A 67 -2.25 0.15 6.76
CA CYS A 67 -1.90 -1.21 6.37
C CYS A 67 -2.51 -2.27 7.29
N ARG A 68 -2.65 -2.00 8.59
CA ARG A 68 -3.36 -2.89 9.52
C ARG A 68 -4.84 -3.05 9.22
N LEU A 69 -5.44 -2.09 8.51
CA LEU A 69 -6.83 -2.17 8.06
C LEU A 69 -6.91 -2.88 6.72
N VAL A 70 -6.02 -2.53 5.78
CA VAL A 70 -6.00 -3.11 4.44
C VAL A 70 -5.68 -4.61 4.49
N PHE A 71 -4.63 -5.00 5.22
CA PHE A 71 -4.18 -6.39 5.35
C PHE A 71 -4.81 -7.06 6.58
N ASN A 72 -6.14 -7.12 6.61
CA ASN A 72 -6.90 -7.74 7.69
C ASN A 72 -8.22 -8.34 7.19
N TYR A 73 -8.40 -9.65 7.40
CA TYR A 73 -9.61 -10.39 7.04
C TYR A 73 -10.86 -9.92 7.80
N ASN A 74 -10.72 -9.33 8.99
CA ASN A 74 -11.85 -8.99 9.86
C ASN A 74 -12.40 -7.57 9.66
N LEU A 75 -12.02 -6.86 8.59
CA LEU A 75 -12.35 -5.43 8.45
C LEU A 75 -13.86 -5.15 8.42
N LEU A 76 -14.66 -6.08 7.88
CA LEU A 76 -16.13 -5.99 7.80
C LEU A 76 -16.85 -6.11 9.16
N GLN A 77 -16.15 -6.51 10.24
CA GLN A 77 -16.73 -6.57 11.59
C GLN A 77 -16.44 -5.33 12.44
N THR A 78 -15.56 -4.45 11.97
CA THR A 78 -15.19 -3.20 12.68
C THR A 78 -15.85 -2.01 11.98
N CYS A 79 -16.73 -1.29 12.71
CA CYS A 79 -17.49 -0.12 12.23
C CYS A 79 -16.77 0.69 11.15
N GLU A 80 -17.31 0.68 9.93
CA GLU A 80 -16.79 1.34 8.73
C GLU A 80 -16.20 2.73 9.02
N GLN A 81 -16.83 3.53 9.88
CA GLN A 81 -16.37 4.88 10.25
C GLN A 81 -14.93 4.96 10.78
N LYS A 82 -14.45 3.99 11.58
CA LYS A 82 -13.07 4.03 12.13
C LYS A 82 -12.03 3.73 11.05
N SER A 83 -12.34 2.78 10.17
CA SER A 83 -11.48 2.40 9.04
C SER A 83 -11.35 3.54 8.04
N TYR A 84 -12.46 4.24 7.76
CA TYR A 84 -12.47 5.43 6.91
C TYR A 84 -11.63 6.57 7.50
N SER A 85 -11.72 6.81 8.81
CA SER A 85 -10.97 7.88 9.48
C SER A 85 -9.46 7.70 9.34
N ALA A 86 -8.95 6.48 9.53
CA ALA A 86 -7.51 6.22 9.46
C ALA A 86 -6.94 6.38 8.04
N ILE A 87 -7.62 5.84 7.02
CA ILE A 87 -7.22 6.00 5.62
C ILE A 87 -7.27 7.49 5.24
N ASN A 88 -8.31 8.21 5.64
CA ASN A 88 -8.45 9.64 5.37
C ASN A 88 -7.33 10.48 6.03
N HIS A 89 -6.93 10.14 7.26
CA HIS A 89 -5.81 10.82 7.92
C HIS A 89 -4.49 10.66 7.14
N LEU A 90 -4.19 9.44 6.68
CA LEU A 90 -3.00 9.20 5.86
C LEU A 90 -3.04 10.03 4.57
N VAL A 91 -4.12 9.92 3.79
CA VAL A 91 -4.13 10.53 2.46
C VAL A 91 -4.11 12.06 2.54
N PHE A 92 -4.79 12.63 3.53
CA PHE A 92 -4.77 14.08 3.76
C PHE A 92 -3.36 14.57 4.15
N PHE A 93 -2.68 13.84 5.04
CA PHE A 93 -1.33 14.18 5.51
C PHE A 93 -0.25 14.02 4.44
N ALA A 94 -0.27 12.93 3.68
CA ALA A 94 0.82 12.55 2.78
C ALA A 94 1.02 13.58 1.64
N LEU A 95 2.27 13.83 1.26
CA LEU A 95 2.60 14.64 0.09
C LEU A 95 2.10 13.96 -1.19
N GLN A 96 1.82 14.76 -2.22
CA GLN A 96 1.30 14.25 -3.49
C GLN A 96 2.19 13.14 -4.10
N LYS A 97 3.51 13.31 -4.06
CA LYS A 97 4.47 12.29 -4.50
C LYS A 97 4.32 10.96 -3.74
N ASP A 98 4.08 11.03 -2.44
CA ASP A 98 3.94 9.83 -1.59
C ASP A 98 2.58 9.15 -1.83
N LEU A 99 1.53 9.92 -2.15
CA LEU A 99 0.24 9.35 -2.55
C LEU A 99 0.36 8.53 -3.85
N HIS A 100 1.16 8.99 -4.81
CA HIS A 100 1.42 8.22 -6.03
C HIS A 100 2.16 6.92 -5.74
N GLU A 101 3.16 6.95 -4.86
CA GLU A 101 3.88 5.73 -4.43
C GLU A 101 2.95 4.77 -3.68
N ILE A 102 2.13 5.27 -2.76
CA ILE A 102 1.13 4.48 -2.03
C ILE A 102 0.16 3.81 -3.01
N LEU A 103 -0.35 4.55 -4.00
CA LEU A 103 -1.27 4.01 -5.01
C LEU A 103 -0.63 2.89 -5.82
N LEU A 104 0.61 3.06 -6.27
CA LEU A 104 1.34 2.04 -7.02
C LEU A 104 1.53 0.77 -6.19
N ASN A 105 1.89 0.91 -4.91
CA ASN A 105 2.05 -0.22 -4.01
C ASN A 105 0.73 -0.95 -3.74
N LEU A 106 -0.37 -0.21 -3.54
CA LEU A 106 -1.68 -0.83 -3.37
C LEU A 106 -2.08 -1.65 -4.60
N ARG A 107 -1.86 -1.13 -5.81
CA ARG A 107 -2.14 -1.88 -7.05
C ARG A 107 -1.30 -3.15 -7.16
N PHE A 108 -0.04 -3.08 -6.76
CA PHE A 108 0.84 -4.24 -6.75
C PHE A 108 0.35 -5.33 -5.80
N GLN A 109 -0.03 -4.94 -4.58
CA GLN A 109 -0.57 -5.87 -3.60
C GLN A 109 -1.90 -6.47 -4.08
N GLU A 110 -2.77 -5.68 -4.72
CA GLU A 110 -4.03 -6.18 -5.28
C GLU A 110 -3.80 -7.28 -6.31
N LEU A 111 -2.81 -7.11 -7.20
CA LEU A 111 -2.44 -8.14 -8.19
C LEU A 111 -1.96 -9.42 -7.49
N ILE A 112 -1.06 -9.31 -6.51
CA ILE A 112 -0.55 -10.48 -5.77
C ILE A 112 -1.70 -11.20 -5.06
N PHE A 113 -2.52 -10.48 -4.29
CA PHE A 113 -3.60 -11.07 -3.52
C PHE A 113 -4.72 -11.63 -4.42
N SER A 114 -4.90 -11.09 -5.62
CA SER A 114 -5.80 -11.67 -6.63
C SER A 114 -5.30 -13.04 -7.11
N GLU A 115 -4.00 -13.19 -7.37
CA GLU A 115 -3.38 -14.48 -7.77
C GLU A 115 -3.32 -15.50 -6.61
N LEU A 116 -3.48 -15.03 -5.38
CA LEU A 116 -3.62 -15.85 -4.18
C LEU A 116 -5.09 -16.16 -3.84
N GLU A 117 -6.04 -15.64 -4.62
CA GLU A 117 -7.49 -15.79 -4.40
C GLU A 117 -7.97 -15.21 -3.04
N GLU A 118 -7.28 -14.19 -2.52
CA GLU A 118 -7.54 -13.54 -1.24
C GLU A 118 -8.51 -12.35 -1.42
N TYR A 119 -9.73 -12.62 -1.90
CA TYR A 119 -10.65 -11.58 -2.39
C TYR A 119 -11.09 -10.54 -1.36
N GLU A 120 -11.17 -10.91 -0.07
CA GLU A 120 -11.49 -9.95 1.01
C GLU A 120 -10.39 -8.89 1.15
N ILE A 121 -9.13 -9.30 1.02
CA ILE A 121 -7.98 -8.40 1.06
C ILE A 121 -7.98 -7.52 -0.20
N CYS A 122 -8.28 -8.09 -1.37
CA CYS A 122 -8.44 -7.31 -2.60
C CYS A 122 -9.50 -6.20 -2.43
N ALA A 123 -10.67 -6.50 -1.84
CA ALA A 123 -11.71 -5.50 -1.60
C ALA A 123 -11.24 -4.35 -0.69
N ASN A 124 -10.50 -4.67 0.38
CA ASN A 124 -9.91 -3.66 1.26
C ASN A 124 -8.89 -2.78 0.53
N ILE A 125 -8.05 -3.40 -0.31
CA ILE A 125 -7.08 -2.70 -1.14
C ILE A 125 -7.77 -1.77 -2.12
N SER A 126 -8.79 -2.25 -2.86
CA SER A 126 -9.54 -1.43 -3.82
C SER A 126 -10.18 -0.22 -3.14
N PHE A 127 -10.71 -0.39 -1.92
CA PHE A 127 -11.25 0.71 -1.13
C PHE A 127 -10.19 1.77 -0.81
N ALA A 128 -9.01 1.35 -0.30
CA ALA A 128 -7.91 2.26 -0.01
C ALA A 128 -7.43 2.99 -1.27
N GLN A 129 -7.33 2.30 -2.41
CA GLN A 129 -6.97 2.91 -3.70
C GLN A 129 -7.93 4.04 -4.09
N LYS A 130 -9.23 3.85 -3.91
CA LYS A 130 -10.24 4.87 -4.20
C LYS A 130 -10.04 6.13 -3.35
N CYS A 131 -9.76 5.97 -2.06
CA CYS A 131 -9.46 7.10 -1.17
C CYS A 131 -8.20 7.86 -1.62
N VAL A 132 -7.13 7.14 -1.97
CA VAL A 132 -5.88 7.74 -2.46
C VAL A 132 -6.09 8.49 -3.79
N LEU A 133 -6.81 7.90 -4.74
CA LEU A 133 -7.13 8.53 -6.02
C LEU A 133 -7.91 9.84 -5.87
N ASN A 134 -8.93 9.84 -5.01
CA ASN A 134 -9.72 11.04 -4.73
C ASN A 134 -8.84 12.16 -4.16
N GLU A 135 -7.92 11.82 -3.26
CA GLU A 135 -7.04 12.81 -2.66
C GLU A 135 -5.97 13.32 -3.62
N ILE A 136 -5.43 12.47 -4.50
CA ILE A 136 -4.53 12.90 -5.58
C ILE A 136 -5.24 13.94 -6.46
N ALA A 137 -6.49 13.67 -6.86
CA ALA A 137 -7.27 14.61 -7.67
C ALA A 137 -7.48 15.94 -6.94
N ARG A 138 -7.87 15.89 -5.66
CA ARG A 138 -8.07 17.07 -4.81
C ARG A 138 -6.80 17.93 -4.67
N LYS A 139 -5.61 17.33 -4.62
CA LYS A 139 -4.33 18.06 -4.51
C LYS A 139 -3.81 18.60 -5.84
N ALA A 140 -4.42 18.23 -6.96
CA ALA A 140 -4.07 18.72 -8.29
C ALA A 140 -4.88 19.95 -8.72
N GLU A 141 -5.95 20.29 -7.99
CA GLU A 141 -6.75 21.52 -8.10
C GLU A 141 -6.11 22.70 -7.37
#